data_AF-A0A9X8HIU1-F1
#
_entry.id   AF-A0A9X8HIU1-F1
#
_cell.length_a   1.000
_cell.length_b   1.000
_cell.length_c   1.000
_cell.angle_alpha   90.00
_cell.angle_beta   90.00
_cell.angle_gamma   90.00
#
_symmetry.space_group_name_H-M   'P 1'
#
loop_
_entity.id
_entity.type
_entity.pdbx_description
1 polymer ?
#
loop_
_entity_poly.entity_id
_entity_poly.type
_entity_poly.pdbx_seq_one_letter_code
_entity_poly.pdbx_strand_id
1 'polypeptide(L)'
;MHYLYEPGSFVPVAQALRRGPVRLHKQPDWSQRSYDFDQDPLWQTHMQPQAFDALAWYQCDHLGTPMELTDHHGAVAWAGQYKAWGGGA
;
A
#
# COMPACT_ATOMS: atom_id res chain seq x y z
N MET A 1 5.26 -1.02 4.09
CA MET A 1 3.81 -1.26 4.22
C MET A 1 3.13 -0.56 3.06
N HIS A 2 2.17 -1.22 2.42
CA HIS A 2 1.43 -0.72 1.26
C HIS A 2 -0.07 -0.82 1.56
N TYR A 3 -0.84 0.13 1.04
CA TYR A 3 -2.30 0.17 1.20
C TYR A 3 -2.98 0.19 -0.16
N LEU A 4 -4.12 -0.48 -0.24
CA LEU A 4 -5.06 -0.43 -1.35
C LEU A 4 -6.35 0.20 -0.86
N TYR A 5 -6.91 1.11 -1.65
CA TYR A 5 -8.13 1.85 -1.35
C TYR A 5 -9.17 1.65 -2.45
N GLU A 6 -10.43 1.87 -2.11
CA GLU A 6 -11.50 1.97 -3.12
C GLU A 6 -11.23 3.14 -4.09
N PRO A 7 -11.61 3.01 -5.37
CA PRO A 7 -11.40 4.08 -6.35
C PRO A 7 -12.06 5.41 -5.91
N GLY A 8 -11.27 6.48 -5.90
CA GLY A 8 -11.77 7.83 -5.58
C GLY A 8 -12.12 8.05 -4.10
N SER A 9 -11.70 7.15 -3.21
CA SER A 9 -12.02 7.17 -1.78
C SER A 9 -10.78 6.96 -0.91
N PHE A 10 -10.92 7.23 0.39
CA PHE A 10 -9.93 6.89 1.42
C PHE A 10 -10.30 5.64 2.22
N VAL A 11 -11.37 4.92 1.81
CA VAL A 11 -11.78 3.65 2.41
C VAL A 11 -10.72 2.59 2.08
N PRO A 12 -10.03 2.02 3.09
CA PRO A 12 -9.02 0.99 2.84
C PRO A 12 -9.70 -0.33 2.49
N VAL A 13 -9.10 -1.07 1.56
CA VAL A 13 -9.53 -2.41 1.13
C VAL A 13 -8.56 -3.46 1.66
N ALA A 14 -7.26 -3.20 1.50
CA ALA A 14 -6.22 -4.12 1.93
C ALA A 14 -4.95 -3.40 2.37
N GLN A 15 -4.19 -4.05 3.23
CA GLN A 15 -2.85 -3.66 3.59
C GLN A 15 -1.90 -4.83 3.36
N ALA A 16 -0.75 -4.53 2.76
CA ALA A 16 0.31 -5.49 2.52
C ALA A 16 1.61 -5.07 3.19
N LEU A 17 2.24 -6.01 3.89
CA LEU A 17 3.52 -5.80 4.54
C LEU A 17 4.62 -6.47 3.73
N ARG A 18 5.70 -5.73 3.48
CA ARG A 18 6.97 -6.25 3.00
C ARG A 18 8.08 -5.77 3.92
N ARG A 19 8.89 -6.69 4.42
CA ARG A 19 10.07 -6.46 5.24
C ARG A 19 11.26 -6.34 4.31
N GLY A 20 11.62 -5.11 4.02
CA GLY A 20 12.77 -4.80 3.18
C GLY A 20 12.68 -3.38 2.63
N PRO A 21 13.81 -2.81 2.22
CA PRO A 21 13.83 -1.46 1.66
C PRO A 21 13.03 -1.42 0.35
N VAL A 22 12.47 -0.26 0.06
CA VAL A 22 12.07 0.05 -1.32
C VAL A 22 13.36 0.34 -2.08
N ARG A 23 13.62 -0.43 -3.14
CA ARG A 23 14.75 -0.16 -4.02
C ARG A 23 14.43 1.10 -4.82
N LEU A 24 15.14 2.19 -4.52
CA LEU A 24 15.05 3.44 -5.27
C LEU A 24 16.06 3.41 -6.42
N HIS A 25 15.68 3.98 -7.55
CA HIS A 25 16.61 4.21 -8.64
C HIS A 25 17.52 5.39 -8.30
N LYS A 26 18.75 5.35 -8.81
CA LYS A 26 19.60 6.54 -8.81
C LYS A 26 19.01 7.53 -9.82
N GLN A 27 18.76 8.76 -9.40
CA GLN A 27 18.31 9.80 -10.31
C GLN A 27 19.44 10.11 -11.31
N PRO A 28 19.21 9.98 -12.63
CA PRO A 28 20.18 10.39 -13.63
C PRO A 28 20.34 11.92 -13.63
N ASP A 29 21.58 12.37 -13.79
CA ASP A 29 21.89 13.78 -13.97
C ASP A 29 21.93 14.11 -15.47
N TRP A 30 21.02 14.99 -15.89
CA TRP A 30 20.90 15.49 -17.26
C TRP A 30 21.36 16.95 -17.39
N SER A 31 21.96 17.54 -16.35
CA SER A 31 22.34 18.97 -16.37
C SER A 31 23.34 19.32 -17.48
N GLN A 32 24.15 18.37 -17.92
CA GLN A 32 25.20 18.56 -18.93
C GLN A 32 24.86 17.98 -20.31
N ARG A 33 23.69 17.37 -20.50
CA ARG A 33 23.30 16.72 -21.77
C ARG A 33 21.79 16.75 -22.00
N SER A 34 21.35 16.70 -23.24
CA SER A 34 19.92 16.57 -23.55
C SER A 34 19.35 15.27 -22.99
N TYR A 35 18.09 15.31 -22.58
CA TYR A 35 17.35 14.12 -22.13
C TYR A 35 17.32 13.05 -23.23
N ASP A 36 17.58 11.80 -22.84
CA ASP A 36 17.51 10.64 -23.71
C ASP A 36 16.71 9.53 -23.03
N PHE A 37 15.57 9.16 -23.65
CA PHE A 37 14.64 8.15 -23.15
C PHE A 37 15.30 6.76 -23.05
N ASP A 38 16.16 6.42 -24.01
CA ASP A 38 16.84 5.11 -24.06
C ASP A 38 17.98 5.01 -23.04
N GLN A 39 18.27 6.09 -22.30
CA GLN A 39 19.28 6.11 -21.26
C GLN A 39 18.70 6.43 -19.88
N ASP A 40 17.37 6.57 -19.77
CA ASP A 40 16.71 6.79 -18.48
C ASP A 40 16.49 5.47 -17.74
N PRO A 41 17.12 5.27 -16.57
CA PRO A 41 16.94 4.06 -15.77
C PRO A 41 15.49 3.81 -15.36
N LEU A 42 14.65 4.84 -15.25
CA LEU A 42 13.22 4.67 -14.93
C LEU A 42 12.49 3.89 -16.01
N TRP A 43 12.84 4.11 -17.28
CA TRP A 43 12.18 3.47 -18.42
C TRP A 43 12.79 2.12 -18.79
N GLN A 44 14.07 1.90 -18.46
CA GLN A 44 14.78 0.67 -18.80
C GLN A 44 14.82 -0.37 -17.68
N THR A 45 14.42 -0.02 -16.45
CA THR A 45 14.49 -0.99 -15.36
C THR A 45 13.27 -1.91 -15.32
N HIS A 46 13.51 -3.21 -15.46
CA HIS A 46 12.53 -4.22 -15.11
C HIS A 46 12.57 -4.53 -13.60
N MET A 47 11.61 -3.98 -12.86
CA MET A 47 11.38 -4.35 -11.45
C MET A 47 10.59 -5.66 -11.39
N GLN A 48 11.23 -6.74 -10.95
CA GLN A 48 10.50 -7.96 -10.62
C GLN A 48 9.59 -7.72 -9.40
N PRO A 49 8.28 -8.04 -9.47
CA PRO A 49 7.40 -7.98 -8.32
C PRO A 49 7.93 -8.86 -7.19
N GLN A 50 8.05 -8.28 -6.00
CA GLN A 50 8.36 -9.03 -4.79
C GLN A 50 7.07 -9.41 -4.09
N ALA A 51 7.00 -10.64 -3.58
CA ALA A 51 5.90 -11.07 -2.75
C ALA A 51 5.82 -10.24 -1.45
N PHE A 52 4.62 -10.14 -0.91
CA PHE A 52 4.38 -9.57 0.42
C PHE A 52 4.52 -10.67 1.48
N ASP A 53 5.02 -10.30 2.65
CA ASP A 53 5.17 -11.22 3.79
C ASP A 53 3.84 -11.43 4.53
N ALA A 54 2.94 -10.45 4.43
CA ALA A 54 1.60 -10.54 5.00
C ALA A 54 0.63 -9.67 4.20
N LEU A 55 -0.62 -10.13 4.12
CA LEU A 55 -1.77 -9.36 3.67
C LEU A 55 -2.84 -9.38 4.75
N ALA A 56 -3.53 -8.26 4.87
CA ALA A 56 -4.73 -8.11 5.69
C ALA A 56 -5.80 -7.34 4.91
N TRP A 57 -7.07 -7.71 5.14
CA TRP A 57 -8.23 -7.17 4.44
C TRP A 57 -9.10 -6.38 5.40
N TYR A 58 -9.53 -5.20 4.98
CA TYR A 58 -10.37 -4.32 5.78
C TYR A 58 -11.85 -4.62 5.57
N GLN A 59 -12.58 -4.71 6.67
CA GLN A 59 -14.04 -4.68 6.68
C GLN A 59 -14.45 -3.37 7.34
N CYS A 60 -15.03 -2.48 6.54
CA CYS A 60 -15.39 -1.13 6.98
C CYS A 60 -16.91 -0.98 7.10
N ASP A 61 -17.35 -0.04 7.95
CA ASP A 61 -18.72 0.44 7.92
C ASP A 61 -18.98 1.35 6.69
N HIS A 62 -20.20 1.90 6.58
CA HIS A 62 -20.59 2.75 5.45
C HIS A 62 -19.84 4.09 5.37
N LEU A 63 -19.11 4.48 6.42
CA LEU A 63 -18.29 5.69 6.46
C LEU A 63 -16.81 5.40 6.13
N GLY A 64 -16.44 4.11 5.98
CA GLY A 64 -15.06 3.71 5.77
C GLY A 64 -14.27 3.47 7.06
N THR A 65 -14.93 3.45 8.22
CA THR A 65 -14.26 3.17 9.50
C THR A 65 -13.95 1.68 9.57
N PRO A 66 -12.67 1.26 9.75
CA PRO A 66 -12.32 -0.14 9.93
C PRO A 66 -13.01 -0.74 11.14
N MET A 67 -13.79 -1.80 10.95
CA MET A 67 -14.46 -2.56 12.02
C MET A 67 -13.77 -3.90 12.28
N GLU A 68 -13.20 -4.50 11.23
CA GLU A 68 -12.47 -5.76 11.33
C GLU A 68 -11.31 -5.78 10.32
N LEU A 69 -10.28 -6.57 10.66
CA LEU A 69 -9.18 -6.91 9.79
C LEU A 69 -9.02 -8.43 9.77
N THR A 70 -9.03 -9.02 8.58
CA THR A 70 -8.80 -10.46 8.37
C THR A 70 -7.46 -10.71 7.71
N ASP A 71 -6.76 -11.77 8.08
CA ASP A 71 -5.52 -12.18 7.44
C ASP A 71 -5.79 -12.89 6.09
N HIS A 72 -4.72 -13.30 5.41
CA HIS A 72 -4.81 -14.02 4.13
C HIS A 72 -5.52 -15.40 4.18
N HIS A 73 -5.76 -15.96 5.36
CA HIS A 73 -6.56 -17.18 5.54
C HIS A 73 -8.02 -16.87 5.89
N GLY A 74 -8.40 -15.58 5.96
CA GLY A 74 -9.72 -15.15 6.41
C GLY A 74 -9.91 -15.21 7.92
N ALA A 75 -8.84 -15.39 8.70
CA ALA A 75 -8.91 -15.37 10.16
C ALA A 75 -8.89 -13.93 10.66
N VAL A 76 -9.68 -13.62 11.69
CA VAL A 76 -9.70 -12.28 12.30
C VAL A 76 -8.37 -11.99 12.96
N ALA A 77 -7.64 -11.02 12.41
CA ALA A 77 -6.40 -10.51 12.96
C ALA A 77 -6.65 -9.35 13.94
N TRP A 78 -7.75 -8.59 13.74
CA TRP A 78 -8.18 -7.51 14.60
C TRP A 78 -9.67 -7.21 14.43
N ALA A 79 -10.34 -6.75 15.47
CA ALA A 79 -11.68 -6.21 15.41
C ALA A 79 -11.83 -5.02 16.38
N GLY A 80 -12.62 -4.02 16.00
CA GLY A 80 -12.87 -2.82 16.78
C GLY A 80 -14.36 -2.50 16.87
N GLN A 81 -14.76 -1.87 17.97
CA GLN A 81 -16.13 -1.37 18.16
C GLN A 81 -16.05 0.12 18.46
N TYR A 82 -16.71 0.93 17.62
CA TYR A 82 -16.69 2.39 17.75
C TYR A 82 -18.07 2.91 18.13
N LYS A 83 -18.11 3.83 19.11
CA LYS A 83 -19.31 4.62 19.39
C LYS A 83 -19.47 5.70 18.33
N ALA A 84 -20.71 6.06 18.02
CA ALA A 84 -21.10 7.05 16.99
C ALA A 84 -20.44 8.44 17.09
N TRP A 85 -19.78 8.76 18.22
CA TRP A 85 -19.11 10.04 18.46
C TRP A 85 -17.60 9.92 18.73
N GLY A 86 -16.96 8.84 18.25
CA GLY A 86 -15.49 8.70 18.29
C GLY A 86 -14.89 8.39 19.66
N GLY A 87 -15.70 7.99 20.64
CA GLY A 87 -15.20 7.48 21.92
C GLY A 87 -15.07 5.97 21.89
N GLY A 88 -13.89 5.45 21.52
CA GLY A 88 -13.53 4.05 21.73
C GLY A 88 -13.03 3.82 23.16
N ALA A 89 -13.44 2.70 23.76
CA ALA A 89 -12.86 2.12 24.97
C ALA A 89 -11.84 1.05 24.59
#